data_AF-A0A7C3XCT0-F1
#
_entry.id   AF-A0A7C3XCT0-F1
#
_cell.length_a   1.000
_cell.length_b   1.000
_cell.length_c   1.000
_cell.angle_alpha   90.00
_cell.angle_beta   90.00
_cell.angle_gamma   90.00
#
_symmetry.space_group_name_H-M   'P 1'
#
loop_
_entity.id
_entity.type
_entity.pdbx_description
1 polymer ?
#
loop_
_entity_poly.entity_id
_entity_poly.type
_entity_poly.pdbx_seq_one_letter_code
_entity_poly.pdbx_strand_id
1 'polypeptide(L)'
;MKKLVPVVLLCTLALLSITVVKSLDPPTATVASVWTTDTGNVGKLNFDSGEPVRIHWQADGTVDIELKYIDGTLDKKWTNQPSSGHVDCIPQLGMGKYKIYVTGADTLEIAYGTFFVIPELAFGTVTATVAGLGSFGLARLKRRKRHEI
;
A
#
# COMPACT_ATOMS: atom_id res chain seq x y z
N MET A 1 13.34 73.56 -2.81
CA MET A 1 13.55 72.13 -3.11
C MET A 1 12.69 71.28 -2.17
N LYS A 2 11.41 71.01 -2.48
CA LYS A 2 10.47 70.23 -1.64
C LYS A 2 9.39 69.57 -2.50
N LYS A 3 9.74 68.57 -3.32
CA LYS A 3 8.75 67.79 -4.11
C LYS A 3 9.11 66.29 -4.28
N LEU A 4 10.13 65.78 -3.58
CA LEU A 4 10.59 64.39 -3.74
C LEU A 4 9.96 63.39 -2.76
N VAL A 5 9.26 63.87 -1.73
CA VAL A 5 8.71 63.02 -0.65
C VAL A 5 7.47 62.19 -1.06
N PRO A 6 6.52 62.65 -1.89
CA PRO A 6 5.28 61.90 -2.11
C PRO A 6 5.44 60.72 -3.08
N VAL A 7 6.45 60.75 -3.97
CA VAL A 7 6.66 59.70 -4.97
C VAL A 7 7.33 58.46 -4.36
N VAL A 8 8.28 58.66 -3.44
CA VAL A 8 8.97 57.55 -2.76
C VAL A 8 8.01 56.80 -1.82
N LEU A 9 7.10 57.52 -1.14
CA LEU A 9 6.11 56.92 -0.24
C LEU A 9 5.06 56.07 -0.98
N LEU A 10 4.67 56.49 -2.19
CA LEU A 10 3.72 55.76 -3.03
C LEU A 10 4.32 54.46 -3.59
N CYS A 11 5.60 54.48 -3.97
CA CYS A 11 6.32 53.27 -4.41
C CYS A 11 6.49 52.25 -3.28
N THR A 12 6.74 52.68 -2.04
CA THR A 12 6.86 51.73 -0.91
C THR A 12 5.54 51.07 -0.53
N LEU A 13 4.40 51.76 -0.67
CA LEU A 13 3.08 51.17 -0.41
C LEU A 13 2.70 50.12 -1.47
N ALA A 14 3.03 50.36 -2.74
CA ALA A 14 2.75 49.44 -3.84
C ALA A 14 3.60 48.16 -3.79
N LEU A 15 4.83 48.23 -3.25
CA LEU A 15 5.65 47.05 -3.00
C LEU A 15 5.19 46.24 -1.77
N LEU A 16 4.56 46.88 -0.79
CA LEU A 16 4.02 46.19 0.39
C LEU A 16 2.78 45.34 0.05
N SER A 17 1.94 45.80 -0.90
CA SER A 17 0.77 45.04 -1.37
C SER A 17 1.09 43.79 -2.19
N ILE A 18 2.35 43.59 -2.60
CA ILE A 18 2.77 42.40 -3.37
C ILE A 18 3.25 41.26 -2.45
N THR A 19 3.51 41.55 -1.17
CA THR A 19 4.11 40.57 -0.24
C THR A 19 3.12 39.77 0.60
N VAL A 20 1.82 40.01 0.47
CA VAL A 20 0.75 39.20 1.10
C VAL A 20 0.04 38.33 0.07
N VAL A 21 0.82 37.69 -0.80
CA VAL A 21 0.43 36.44 -1.45
C VAL A 21 1.56 35.44 -1.23
N LYS A 22 2.04 35.35 0.02
CA LYS A 22 2.75 34.14 0.44
C LYS A 22 1.75 33.01 0.35
N SER A 23 1.83 32.27 -0.76
CA SER A 23 1.67 30.82 -0.83
C SER A 23 0.82 30.29 0.33
N LEU A 24 -0.49 30.43 0.17
CA LEU A 24 -1.39 29.38 0.62
C LEU A 24 -1.24 28.28 -0.41
N ASP A 25 -0.13 27.54 -0.35
CA ASP A 25 -0.22 26.16 -0.79
C ASP A 25 -1.41 25.61 0.02
N PRO A 26 -2.48 25.15 -0.64
CA PRO A 26 -3.60 24.58 0.09
C PRO A 26 -3.00 23.55 1.05
N PRO A 27 -3.37 23.55 2.34
CA PRO A 27 -2.80 22.60 3.28
C PRO A 27 -2.95 21.22 2.66
N THR A 28 -1.82 20.63 2.26
CA THR A 28 -1.82 19.30 1.68
C THR A 28 -2.31 18.43 2.81
N ALA A 29 -3.51 17.88 2.67
CA ALA A 29 -4.17 17.16 3.76
C ALA A 29 -3.19 16.15 4.35
N THR A 30 -2.99 16.19 5.66
CA THR A 30 -2.15 15.23 6.36
C THR A 30 -3.04 14.03 6.66
N VAL A 31 -2.72 12.87 6.11
CA VAL A 31 -3.50 11.65 6.38
C VAL A 31 -2.94 10.99 7.63
N ALA A 32 -3.79 10.84 8.63
CA ALA A 32 -3.44 10.19 9.89
C ALA A 32 -3.39 8.66 9.75
N SER A 33 -4.25 8.08 8.90
CA SER A 33 -4.30 6.63 8.70
C SER A 33 -5.02 6.22 7.42
N VAL A 34 -4.53 5.15 6.79
CA VAL A 34 -5.16 4.44 5.67
C VAL A 34 -5.15 2.95 5.99
N TRP A 35 -6.27 2.27 5.80
CA TRP A 35 -6.36 0.83 6.00
C TRP A 35 -7.42 0.21 5.08
N THR A 36 -7.37 -1.11 4.93
CA THR A 36 -8.31 -1.85 4.09
C THR A 36 -9.05 -2.92 4.87
N THR A 37 -10.33 -3.13 4.53
CA THR A 37 -11.15 -4.20 5.09
C THR A 37 -11.89 -4.96 4.00
N ASP A 38 -12.39 -6.14 4.35
CA ASP A 38 -13.40 -6.86 3.56
C ASP A 38 -14.82 -6.29 3.79
N THR A 39 -15.82 -6.95 3.21
CA THR A 39 -17.25 -6.61 3.38
C THR A 39 -17.74 -6.82 4.82
N GLY A 40 -17.07 -7.66 5.60
CA GLY A 40 -17.30 -7.87 7.03
C GLY A 40 -16.63 -6.84 7.94
N ASN A 41 -15.96 -5.82 7.38
CA ASN A 41 -15.13 -4.84 8.10
C ASN A 41 -13.94 -5.46 8.85
N VAL A 42 -13.46 -6.62 8.41
CA VAL A 42 -12.25 -7.24 8.95
C VAL A 42 -11.04 -6.67 8.23
N GLY A 43 -10.06 -6.16 8.98
CA GLY A 43 -8.81 -5.64 8.44
C GLY A 43 -8.05 -6.71 7.64
N LYS A 44 -7.72 -6.40 6.38
CA LYS A 44 -7.13 -7.36 5.44
C LYS A 44 -6.23 -6.64 4.44
N LEU A 45 -5.10 -7.25 4.09
CA LEU A 45 -4.23 -6.80 3.00
C LEU A 45 -4.23 -7.77 1.81
N ASN A 46 -4.79 -8.97 1.99
CA ASN A 46 -4.87 -10.00 0.98
C ASN A 46 -6.34 -10.30 0.71
N PHE A 47 -6.75 -10.09 -0.53
CA PHE A 47 -8.13 -10.22 -0.98
C PHE A 47 -8.24 -11.27 -2.06
N ASP A 48 -9.28 -12.08 -2.02
CA ASP A 48 -9.55 -13.08 -3.06
C ASP A 48 -10.01 -12.41 -4.36
N SER A 49 -9.83 -13.11 -5.47
CA SER A 49 -10.34 -12.62 -6.76
C SER A 49 -11.86 -12.54 -6.72
N GLY A 50 -12.41 -11.36 -7.07
CA GLY A 50 -13.83 -11.05 -6.96
C GLY A 50 -14.26 -10.51 -5.59
N GLU A 51 -13.41 -10.54 -4.56
CA GLU A 51 -13.69 -9.95 -3.24
C GLU A 51 -13.67 -8.42 -3.35
N PRO A 52 -14.67 -7.70 -2.79
CA PRO A 52 -14.61 -6.25 -2.66
C PRO A 52 -13.55 -5.80 -1.65
N VAL A 53 -12.72 -4.84 -2.06
CA VAL A 53 -11.77 -4.13 -1.20
C VAL A 53 -12.43 -2.84 -0.73
N ARG A 54 -12.57 -2.68 0.59
CA ARG A 54 -12.99 -1.41 1.21
C ARG A 54 -11.77 -0.65 1.69
N ILE A 55 -11.51 0.51 1.11
CA ILE A 55 -10.39 1.38 1.45
C ILE A 55 -10.91 2.47 2.36
N HIS A 56 -10.36 2.57 3.57
CA HIS A 56 -10.72 3.57 4.58
C HIS A 56 -9.60 4.58 4.77
N TRP A 57 -9.96 5.80 5.17
CA TRP A 57 -8.99 6.84 5.49
C TRP A 57 -9.50 7.77 6.60
N GLN A 58 -8.54 8.42 7.24
CA GLN A 58 -8.77 9.55 8.14
C GLN A 58 -7.66 10.60 7.95
N ALA A 59 -8.05 11.83 7.69
CA ALA A 59 -7.22 12.98 7.37
C ALA A 59 -7.77 14.26 8.01
N ASP A 60 -7.01 15.35 7.93
CA ASP A 60 -7.41 16.69 8.41
C ASP A 60 -8.07 17.56 7.32
N GLY A 61 -8.16 17.06 6.09
CA GLY A 61 -8.67 17.77 4.94
C GLY A 61 -9.13 16.84 3.82
N THR A 62 -9.51 17.43 2.68
CA THR A 62 -9.95 16.68 1.50
C THR A 62 -8.81 15.84 0.93
N VAL A 63 -9.11 14.59 0.54
CA VAL A 63 -8.11 13.67 -0.02
C VAL A 63 -8.47 13.21 -1.43
N ASP A 64 -7.45 12.87 -2.22
CA ASP A 64 -7.60 12.07 -3.42
C ASP A 64 -7.04 10.66 -3.15
N ILE A 65 -7.68 9.66 -3.75
CA ILE A 65 -7.33 8.24 -3.58
C ILE A 65 -7.08 7.66 -4.97
N GLU A 66 -5.94 6.98 -5.14
CA GLU A 66 -5.61 6.26 -6.36
C GLU A 66 -5.25 4.81 -6.03
N LEU A 67 -5.88 3.87 -6.73
CA LEU A 67 -5.51 2.47 -6.73
C LEU A 67 -4.74 2.20 -8.01
N LYS A 68 -3.47 1.80 -7.88
CA LYS A 68 -2.59 1.47 -9.00
C LYS A 68 -2.12 0.03 -8.90
N TYR A 69 -1.98 -0.63 -10.04
CA TYR A 69 -1.26 -1.89 -10.11
C TYR A 69 0.22 -1.67 -9.77
N ILE A 70 0.94 -2.74 -9.40
CA ILE A 70 2.33 -2.64 -8.93
C ILE A 70 3.28 -1.98 -9.94
N ASP A 71 2.97 -2.07 -11.23
CA ASP A 71 3.70 -1.43 -12.33
C ASP A 71 3.41 0.07 -12.49
N GLY A 72 2.51 0.62 -11.68
CA GLY A 72 2.10 2.03 -11.68
C GLY A 72 0.86 2.33 -12.53
N THR A 73 0.31 1.34 -13.24
CA THR A 73 -0.91 1.51 -14.05
C THR A 73 -2.09 1.86 -13.15
N LEU A 74 -2.80 2.95 -13.48
CA LEU A 74 -3.98 3.38 -12.73
C LEU A 74 -5.15 2.43 -12.98
N ASP A 75 -5.69 1.84 -11.91
CA ASP A 75 -6.92 1.04 -11.93
C ASP A 75 -8.13 1.94 -11.63
N LYS A 76 -8.10 2.62 -10.49
CA LYS A 76 -9.20 3.48 -10.02
C LYS A 76 -8.70 4.75 -9.36
N LYS A 77 -9.52 5.80 -9.44
CA LYS A 77 -9.27 7.10 -8.81
C LYS A 77 -10.56 7.69 -8.26
N TRP A 78 -10.46 8.24 -7.06
CA TRP A 78 -11.52 9.01 -6.40
C TRP A 78 -10.93 10.34 -5.98
N THR A 79 -11.56 11.43 -6.39
CA THR A 79 -11.09 12.78 -6.07
C THR A 79 -12.03 13.48 -5.10
N ASN A 80 -11.53 14.52 -4.44
CA ASN A 80 -12.30 15.38 -3.54
C ASN A 80 -13.07 14.61 -2.45
N GLN A 81 -12.46 13.56 -1.91
CA GLN A 81 -13.06 12.77 -0.84
C GLN A 81 -13.02 13.55 0.48
N PRO A 82 -14.04 13.41 1.35
CA PRO A 82 -14.07 14.08 2.65
C PRO A 82 -12.88 13.66 3.52
N SER A 83 -12.67 14.35 4.64
CA SER A 83 -11.55 14.09 5.55
C SER A 83 -11.54 12.69 6.17
N SER A 84 -12.68 12.01 6.23
CA SER A 84 -12.75 10.61 6.64
C SER A 84 -13.85 9.89 5.88
N GLY A 85 -13.63 8.62 5.56
CA GLY A 85 -14.62 7.82 4.86
C GLY A 85 -14.08 6.49 4.38
N HIS A 86 -14.83 5.87 3.48
CA HIS A 86 -14.41 4.68 2.76
C HIS A 86 -14.91 4.69 1.32
N VAL A 87 -14.22 3.93 0.47
CA VAL A 87 -14.65 3.59 -0.89
C VAL A 87 -14.56 2.08 -1.07
N ASP A 88 -15.55 1.52 -1.77
CA ASP A 88 -15.60 0.11 -2.10
C ASP A 88 -15.20 -0.09 -3.55
N CYS A 89 -14.34 -1.08 -3.82
CA CYS A 89 -13.93 -1.39 -5.18
C CYS A 89 -13.56 -2.85 -5.39
N ILE A 90 -13.64 -3.28 -6.64
CA ILE A 90 -13.08 -4.54 -7.13
C ILE A 90 -11.97 -4.15 -8.12
N PRO A 91 -10.69 -4.48 -7.86
CA PRO A 91 -9.60 -4.27 -8.81
C PRO A 91 -9.88 -4.92 -10.16
N GLN A 92 -9.62 -4.21 -11.26
CA GLN A 92 -10.01 -4.62 -12.62
C GLN A 92 -8.81 -4.98 -13.50
N LEU A 93 -7.60 -4.56 -13.13
CA LEU A 93 -6.37 -4.90 -13.88
C LEU A 93 -5.91 -6.36 -13.72
N GLY A 94 -6.58 -7.12 -12.86
CA GLY A 94 -6.37 -8.56 -12.68
C GLY A 94 -5.78 -8.92 -11.32
N MET A 95 -5.30 -10.16 -11.20
CA MET A 95 -4.69 -10.64 -9.97
C MET A 95 -3.25 -10.13 -9.86
N GLY A 96 -2.86 -9.70 -8.66
CA GLY A 96 -1.51 -9.22 -8.39
C GLY A 96 -1.46 -8.23 -7.24
N LYS A 97 -0.36 -7.49 -7.17
CA LYS A 97 -0.14 -6.50 -6.11
C LYS A 97 -0.63 -5.12 -6.57
N TYR A 98 -1.21 -4.40 -5.64
CA TYR A 98 -1.72 -3.05 -5.85
C TYR A 98 -1.16 -2.10 -4.79
N LYS A 99 -1.01 -0.84 -5.19
CA LYS A 99 -0.63 0.27 -4.32
C LYS A 99 -1.79 1.25 -4.22
N ILE A 100 -2.15 1.58 -2.99
CA ILE A 100 -3.14 2.58 -2.63
C ILE A 100 -2.38 3.84 -2.25
N TYR A 101 -2.64 4.91 -3.00
CA TYR A 101 -2.13 6.24 -2.74
C TYR A 101 -3.27 7.07 -2.20
N VAL A 102 -3.04 7.73 -1.06
CA VAL A 102 -3.95 8.74 -0.51
C VAL A 102 -3.15 10.02 -0.33
N THR A 103 -3.70 11.16 -0.76
CA THR A 103 -3.01 12.47 -0.66
C THR A 103 -2.47 12.71 0.74
N GLY A 104 -1.16 12.80 0.90
CA GLY A 104 -0.52 13.05 2.20
C GLY A 104 -0.44 11.84 3.14
N ALA A 105 -0.64 10.62 2.63
CA ALA A 105 -0.40 9.36 3.34
C ALA A 105 0.83 8.61 2.78
N ASP A 106 1.38 7.72 3.60
CA ASP A 106 2.25 6.66 3.11
C ASP A 106 1.47 5.69 2.21
N THR A 107 2.16 5.13 1.21
CA THR A 107 1.55 4.18 0.27
C THR A 107 1.24 2.85 0.96
N LEU A 108 0.01 2.36 0.81
CA LEU A 108 -0.41 1.06 1.33
C LEU A 108 -0.39 0.01 0.20
N GLU A 109 0.26 -1.12 0.42
CA GLU A 109 0.28 -2.24 -0.54
C GLU A 109 -0.75 -3.32 -0.14
N ILE A 110 -1.52 -3.79 -1.13
CA ILE A 110 -2.44 -4.93 -0.99
C ILE A 110 -2.16 -5.98 -2.05
N ALA A 111 -2.56 -7.21 -1.75
CA ALA A 111 -2.50 -8.36 -2.65
C ALA A 111 -3.93 -8.73 -3.07
N TYR A 112 -4.20 -8.80 -4.37
CA TYR A 112 -5.50 -9.17 -4.93
C TYR A 112 -5.42 -10.45 -5.76
N GLY A 113 -6.27 -11.43 -5.45
CA GLY A 113 -6.23 -12.78 -6.01
C GLY A 113 -5.60 -13.82 -5.08
N THR A 114 -5.52 -15.06 -5.55
CA THR A 114 -4.94 -16.17 -4.79
C THR A 114 -3.42 -16.06 -4.74
N PHE A 115 -2.90 -15.68 -3.57
CA PHE A 115 -1.49 -15.85 -3.23
C PHE A 115 -1.33 -17.16 -2.47
N PHE A 116 -0.69 -18.14 -3.09
CA PHE A 116 -0.23 -19.32 -2.38
C PHE A 116 0.93 -18.92 -1.47
N VAL A 117 0.64 -18.57 -0.21
CA VAL A 117 1.64 -18.61 0.85
C VAL A 117 1.87 -20.08 1.16
N ILE A 118 2.88 -20.70 0.55
CA ILE A 118 3.31 -22.04 0.94
C ILE A 118 3.88 -21.89 2.36
N PRO A 119 3.28 -22.50 3.39
CA PRO A 119 3.89 -22.51 4.71
C PRO A 119 5.24 -23.23 4.59
N GLU A 120 6.32 -22.60 5.06
CA GLU A 120 7.69 -23.18 5.03
C GLU A 120 7.76 -24.60 5.64
N LEU A 121 6.77 -24.98 6.47
CA LEU A 121 6.59 -26.32 7.02
C LEU A 121 6.48 -27.43 5.96
N ALA A 122 6.04 -27.13 4.73
CA ALA A 122 5.92 -28.13 3.66
C ALA A 122 7.28 -28.58 3.09
N PHE A 123 8.31 -27.73 3.10
CA PHE A 123 9.65 -28.11 2.64
C PHE A 123 10.41 -28.97 3.66
N GLY A 124 10.16 -28.74 4.96
CA GLY A 124 10.74 -29.55 6.04
C GLY A 124 10.22 -30.99 6.04
N THR A 125 8.95 -31.21 5.68
CA THR A 125 8.36 -32.56 5.64
C THR A 125 8.79 -33.37 4.42
N VAL A 126 9.00 -32.73 3.27
CA VAL A 126 9.52 -33.41 2.07
C VAL A 126 10.97 -33.85 2.27
N THR A 127 11.82 -33.01 2.86
CA THR A 127 13.21 -33.39 3.18
C THR A 127 13.29 -34.47 4.26
N ALA A 128 12.43 -34.44 5.28
CA ALA A 128 12.35 -35.49 6.29
C ALA A 128 11.90 -36.86 5.70
N THR A 129 11.01 -36.86 4.71
CA THR A 129 10.54 -38.11 4.08
C THR A 129 11.63 -38.76 3.21
N VAL A 130 12.45 -37.95 2.52
CA VAL A 130 13.59 -38.46 1.74
C VAL A 130 14.70 -39.00 2.66
N ALA A 131 14.97 -38.35 3.80
CA ALA A 131 15.91 -38.84 4.79
C ALA A 131 15.43 -40.15 5.47
N GLY A 132 14.11 -40.28 5.72
CA GLY A 132 13.50 -41.49 6.28
C GLY A 132 13.66 -42.72 5.38
N LEU A 133 13.44 -42.58 4.07
CA LEU A 133 13.60 -43.67 3.10
C LEU A 133 15.07 -44.11 2.93
N GLY A 134 16.03 -43.18 3.03
CA GLY A 134 17.46 -43.50 3.01
C GLY A 134 17.90 -44.39 4.18
N SER A 135 17.31 -44.19 5.37
CA SER A 135 17.64 -44.97 6.57
C SER A 135 17.11 -46.42 6.55
N PHE A 136 15.96 -46.68 5.92
CA PHE A 136 15.44 -48.03 5.72
C PHE A 136 16.24 -48.84 4.68
N GLY A 137 16.72 -48.18 3.61
CA GLY A 137 17.58 -48.83 2.60
C GLY A 137 18.92 -49.32 3.18
N LEU A 138 19.56 -48.50 4.02
CA LEU A 138 20.83 -48.86 4.68
C LEU A 138 20.67 -49.92 5.78
N ALA A 139 19.56 -49.90 6.53
CA ALA A 139 19.28 -50.91 7.55
C ALA A 139 19.07 -52.31 6.97
N ARG A 140 18.46 -52.42 5.77
CA ARG A 140 18.22 -53.72 5.10
C ARG A 140 19.50 -54.31 4.50
N LEU A 141 20.43 -53.46 4.03
CA LEU A 141 21.74 -53.89 3.52
C LEU A 141 22.67 -54.42 4.61
N LYS A 142 22.64 -53.84 5.82
CA LYS A 142 23.49 -54.28 6.94
C LYS A 142 23.07 -55.64 7.54
N ARG A 143 21.80 -56.05 7.40
CA ARG A 143 21.33 -57.38 7.85
C ARG A 143 21.70 -58.52 6.90
N ARG A 144 21.82 -58.27 5.60
CA ARG A 144 22.22 -59.31 4.64
C ARG A 144 23.67 -59.76 4.81
N LYS A 145 24.59 -58.83 5.10
CA LYS A 145 26.01 -59.16 5.33
C LYS A 145 26.32 -59.94 6.62
N ARG A 146 25.37 -60.09 7.55
CA ARG A 146 25.58 -60.90 8.77
C ARG A 146 25.13 -62.36 8.64
N HIS A 147 24.50 -62.72 7.52
CA HIS A 147 24.05 -64.10 7.26
C HIS A 147 24.94 -64.85 6.25
N GLU A 148 26.06 -64.26 5.84
CA GLU A 148 27.04 -64.88 4.92
C GLU A 148 28.43 -65.07 5.58
N ILE A 149 28.49 -65.23 6.92
CA ILE A 149 29.67 -65.71 7.63
C ILE A 149 29.26 -66.92 8.48
#